data_AF-A0AAW9H3Z2-F1
#
_entry.id   AF-A0AAW9H3Z2-F1
#
_cell.length_a   1.000
_cell.length_b   1.000
_cell.length_c   1.000
_cell.angle_alpha   90.00
_cell.angle_beta   90.00
_cell.angle_gamma   90.00
#
_symmetry.space_group_name_H-M   'P 1'
#
loop_
_entity.id
_entity.type
_entity.pdbx_description
1 polymer ?
#
loop_
_entity_poly.entity_id
_entity_poly.type
_entity_poly.pdbx_seq_one_letter_code
_entity_poly.pdbx_strand_id
1 'polypeptide(L)'
;MSHDLNDTLIFVKVVEQGSFIAAANALGLPKTTVSRKVQDLEARLGARLLHRTTRRLGLTEAGAVYHEHCQRIARELEEAESAVGQLQAGPRGWLRFSVPYSAGISWVAPILGEFHRQHPEVRLEMIMTSDKVDPIAEGVDVALHMGTLPDSTMVARKLATFRTQVFASPYYIERHGEPLHPDDLQHHRTLALSNGRGGGNRLCWPLRNGKQSGEFLVQPILLANDSAALIGGLVCGEGLVLASDATIKPLIEAGKARRVLGGWVGPDLDFNAVFPGGRMLSPKVRAFVDFLVDKLNFDVSYMMAQCPAKLATQQAEDGAEFTLCSGVAMNTQSLASLPRVAATPAPVPAALETEAEDEEDAALV
;
A
#
# COMPACT_ATOMS: atom_id res chain seq x y z
N MET A 1 14.07 -39.42 14.08
CA MET A 1 13.36 -39.32 12.78
C MET A 1 14.15 -38.36 11.93
N SER A 2 14.89 -38.81 10.92
CA SER A 2 15.59 -37.89 10.01
C SER A 2 14.57 -37.36 8.99
N HIS A 3 14.14 -36.11 9.15
CA HIS A 3 13.35 -35.44 8.13
C HIS A 3 14.29 -35.09 6.98
N ASP A 4 14.16 -35.74 5.83
CA ASP A 4 14.89 -35.36 4.62
C ASP A 4 14.28 -34.07 4.08
N LEU A 5 14.92 -32.94 4.40
CA LEU A 5 14.51 -31.61 3.97
C LEU A 5 14.61 -31.47 2.44
N ASN A 6 15.43 -32.29 1.78
CA ASN A 6 15.64 -32.26 0.35
C ASN A 6 14.35 -32.60 -0.41
N ASP A 7 13.59 -33.61 0.06
CA ASP A 7 12.31 -33.98 -0.53
C ASP A 7 11.29 -32.83 -0.44
N THR A 8 11.31 -32.12 0.68
CA THR A 8 10.47 -30.94 0.94
C THR A 8 10.81 -29.79 -0.01
N LEU A 9 12.10 -29.47 -0.17
CA LEU A 9 12.56 -28.42 -1.09
C LEU A 9 12.25 -28.75 -2.55
N ILE A 10 12.39 -30.02 -2.94
CA ILE A 10 12.02 -30.51 -4.28
C ILE A 10 10.52 -30.32 -4.53
N PHE A 11 9.66 -30.63 -3.54
CA PHE A 11 8.22 -30.40 -3.63
C PHE A 11 7.88 -28.92 -3.82
N VAL A 12 8.46 -28.02 -3.00
CA VAL A 12 8.26 -26.57 -3.15
C VAL A 12 8.65 -26.11 -4.56
N LYS A 13 9.79 -26.56 -5.08
CA LYS A 13 10.23 -26.21 -6.44
C LYS A 13 9.28 -26.72 -7.54
N VAL A 14 8.71 -27.91 -7.36
CA VAL A 14 7.72 -28.47 -8.30
C VAL A 14 6.46 -27.63 -8.35
N VAL A 15 5.99 -27.14 -7.20
CA VAL A 15 4.82 -26.26 -7.10
C VAL A 15 5.10 -24.91 -7.72
N GLU A 16 6.24 -24.26 -7.39
CA GLU A 16 6.65 -22.97 -7.95
C GLU A 16 6.72 -22.97 -9.48
N GLN A 17 7.25 -24.05 -10.06
CA GLN A 17 7.45 -24.16 -11.51
C GLN A 17 6.21 -24.67 -12.24
N GLY A 18 5.18 -25.12 -11.52
CA GLY A 18 3.94 -25.69 -12.08
C GLY A 18 4.15 -26.94 -12.94
N SER A 19 5.37 -27.52 -12.96
CA SER A 19 5.74 -28.62 -13.82
C SER A 19 6.95 -29.38 -13.27
N PHE A 20 6.84 -30.71 -13.24
CA PHE A 20 7.96 -31.60 -12.89
C PHE A 20 9.16 -31.45 -13.83
N ILE A 21 8.93 -31.12 -15.11
CA ILE A 21 10.01 -30.96 -16.09
C ILE A 21 10.75 -29.65 -15.83
N ALA A 22 10.02 -28.56 -15.61
CA ALA A 22 10.61 -27.26 -15.31
C ALA A 22 11.37 -27.28 -13.96
N ALA A 23 10.81 -27.92 -12.94
CA ALA A 23 11.49 -28.12 -11.66
C ALA A 23 12.74 -29.01 -11.77
N ALA A 24 12.67 -30.11 -12.52
CA ALA A 24 13.82 -30.97 -12.78
C ALA A 24 14.98 -30.20 -13.44
N ASN A 25 14.68 -29.38 -14.44
CA ASN A 25 15.66 -28.52 -15.09
C ASN A 25 16.24 -27.48 -14.12
N ALA A 26 15.40 -26.83 -13.31
CA ALA A 26 15.83 -25.84 -12.34
C ALA A 26 16.72 -26.43 -11.22
N LEU A 27 16.49 -27.70 -10.86
CA LEU A 27 17.24 -28.41 -9.82
C LEU A 27 18.46 -29.17 -10.36
N GLY A 28 18.63 -29.27 -11.68
CA GLY A 28 19.67 -30.10 -12.29
C GLY A 28 19.49 -31.60 -12.02
N LEU A 29 18.26 -32.05 -11.78
CA LEU A 29 17.93 -33.45 -11.44
C LEU A 29 17.12 -34.11 -12.56
N PRO A 30 17.23 -35.44 -12.76
CA PRO A 30 16.35 -36.16 -13.67
C PRO A 30 14.88 -36.06 -13.20
N LYS A 31 13.94 -35.88 -14.16
CA LYS A 31 12.49 -35.85 -13.88
C LYS A 31 12.01 -37.06 -13.08
N THR A 32 12.56 -38.24 -13.36
CA THR A 32 12.24 -39.48 -12.66
C THR A 32 12.61 -39.41 -11.18
N THR A 33 13.76 -38.80 -10.85
CA THR A 33 14.22 -38.55 -9.48
C THR A 33 13.29 -37.56 -8.76
N VAL A 34 12.97 -36.44 -9.41
CA VAL A 34 12.04 -35.44 -8.84
C VAL A 34 10.67 -36.03 -8.57
N SER A 35 10.11 -36.80 -9.53
CA SER A 35 8.80 -37.45 -9.35
C SER A 35 8.82 -38.48 -8.22
N ARG A 36 9.91 -39.26 -8.09
CA ARG A 36 10.05 -40.27 -7.04
C ARG A 36 10.16 -39.61 -5.66
N LYS A 37 10.99 -38.57 -5.54
CA LYS A 37 11.18 -37.81 -4.30
C LYS A 37 9.88 -37.19 -3.77
N VAL A 38 9.03 -36.67 -4.66
CA VAL A 38 7.70 -36.19 -4.28
C VAL A 38 6.75 -37.33 -3.88
N GLN A 39 6.83 -38.50 -4.53
CA GLN A 39 6.03 -39.66 -4.14
C GLN A 39 6.44 -40.21 -2.77
N ASP A 40 7.74 -40.26 -2.49
CA ASP A 40 8.27 -40.70 -1.20
C ASP A 40 7.84 -39.75 -0.07
N LEU A 41 7.79 -38.44 -0.37
CA LEU A 41 7.24 -37.43 0.52
C LEU A 41 5.74 -37.63 0.80
N GLU A 42 4.93 -37.81 -0.24
CA GLU A 42 3.48 -38.08 -0.11
C GLU A 42 3.23 -39.36 0.70
N ALA A 43 4.00 -40.42 0.44
CA ALA A 43 3.92 -41.67 1.18
C ALA A 43 4.28 -41.50 2.66
N ARG A 44 5.33 -40.72 2.95
CA ARG A 44 5.77 -40.42 4.32
C ARG A 44 4.74 -39.58 5.10
N LEU A 45 4.05 -38.67 4.44
CA LEU A 45 3.01 -37.83 5.04
C LEU A 45 1.65 -38.52 5.11
N GLY A 46 1.47 -39.63 4.38
CA GLY A 46 0.20 -40.35 4.29
C GLY A 46 -0.89 -39.59 3.51
N ALA A 47 -0.52 -38.55 2.76
CA ALA A 47 -1.45 -37.68 2.03
C ALA A 47 -0.89 -37.33 0.65
N ARG A 48 -1.79 -37.25 -0.36
CA ARG A 48 -1.43 -36.68 -1.65
C ARG A 48 -1.35 -35.17 -1.53
N LEU A 49 -0.26 -34.58 -2.03
CA LEU A 49 -0.03 -33.15 -2.04
C LEU A 49 -0.37 -32.53 -3.42
N LEU A 50 -0.33 -33.33 -4.49
CA LEU A 50 -0.55 -32.86 -5.86
C LEU A 50 -1.64 -33.64 -6.61
N HIS A 51 -2.51 -32.93 -7.30
CA HIS A 51 -3.36 -33.48 -8.36
C HIS A 51 -2.57 -33.54 -9.67
N ARG A 52 -2.30 -34.77 -10.13
CA ARG A 52 -1.69 -35.04 -11.44
C ARG A 52 -2.80 -35.25 -12.47
N THR A 53 -3.25 -34.18 -13.12
CA THR A 53 -4.06 -34.33 -14.35
C THR A 53 -3.16 -34.23 -15.56
N THR A 54 -3.55 -34.84 -16.68
CA THR A 54 -2.79 -34.82 -17.94
C THR A 54 -2.65 -33.42 -18.56
N ARG A 55 -3.35 -32.41 -18.03
CA ARG A 55 -3.33 -31.02 -18.52
C ARG A 55 -2.80 -29.99 -17.53
N ARG A 56 -2.87 -30.22 -16.20
CA ARG A 56 -2.34 -29.29 -15.17
C ARG A 56 -1.89 -30.01 -13.90
N LEU A 57 -0.81 -29.49 -13.32
CA LEU A 57 -0.37 -29.80 -11.96
C LEU A 57 -1.09 -28.82 -11.00
N GLY A 58 -1.79 -29.35 -10.00
CA GLY A 58 -2.46 -28.53 -8.98
C GLY A 58 -2.21 -29.06 -7.57
N LEU A 59 -2.34 -28.22 -6.56
CA LEU A 59 -2.24 -28.61 -5.15
C LEU A 59 -3.55 -29.25 -4.67
N THR A 60 -3.44 -30.25 -3.79
CA THR A 60 -4.56 -30.69 -2.95
C THR A 60 -4.72 -29.73 -1.76
N GLU A 61 -5.78 -29.86 -0.96
CA GLU A 61 -5.93 -29.11 0.30
C GLU A 61 -4.76 -29.39 1.27
N ALA A 62 -4.41 -30.66 1.47
CA ALA A 62 -3.23 -31.06 2.24
C ALA A 62 -1.93 -30.52 1.63
N GLY A 63 -1.85 -30.48 0.30
CA GLY A 63 -0.76 -29.89 -0.45
C GLY A 63 -0.60 -28.40 -0.19
N ALA A 64 -1.71 -27.65 -0.15
CA ALA A 64 -1.70 -26.21 0.10
C ALA A 64 -1.19 -25.88 1.51
N VAL A 65 -1.72 -26.57 2.53
CA VAL A 65 -1.27 -26.42 3.92
C VAL A 65 0.20 -26.80 4.08
N TYR A 66 0.61 -27.94 3.50
CA TYR A 66 2.00 -28.38 3.56
C TYR A 66 2.93 -27.40 2.84
N HIS A 67 2.54 -26.93 1.66
CA HIS A 67 3.30 -25.97 0.88
C HIS A 67 3.53 -24.65 1.61
N GLU A 68 2.52 -24.09 2.28
CA GLU A 68 2.65 -22.87 3.07
C GLU A 68 3.74 -23.03 4.16
N HIS A 69 3.69 -24.12 4.93
CA HIS A 69 4.71 -24.40 5.95
C HIS A 69 6.11 -24.63 5.34
N CYS A 70 6.18 -25.32 4.21
CA CYS A 70 7.45 -25.65 3.56
C CYS A 70 8.10 -24.44 2.90
N GLN A 71 7.29 -23.51 2.36
CA GLN A 71 7.78 -22.22 1.88
C GLN A 71 8.43 -21.42 3.01
N ARG A 72 7.82 -21.40 4.21
CA ARG A 72 8.41 -20.74 5.38
C ARG A 72 9.75 -21.38 5.77
N ILE A 73 9.83 -22.71 5.80
CA ILE A 73 11.08 -23.43 6.12
C ILE A 73 12.17 -23.18 5.07
N ALA A 74 11.82 -23.20 3.78
CA ALA A 74 12.77 -22.92 2.70
C ALA A 74 13.34 -21.50 2.82
N ARG A 75 12.49 -20.53 3.17
CA ARG A 75 12.90 -19.14 3.44
C ARG A 75 13.81 -19.04 4.66
N GLU A 76 13.46 -19.68 5.77
CA GLU A 76 14.32 -19.71 6.98
C GLU A 76 15.70 -20.31 6.69
N LEU A 77 15.77 -21.35 5.83
CA LEU A 77 17.03 -21.92 5.39
C LEU A 77 17.83 -20.95 4.51
N GLU A 78 17.19 -20.31 3.52
CA GLU A 78 17.82 -19.26 2.71
C GLU A 78 18.30 -18.10 3.59
N GLU A 79 17.56 -17.73 4.63
CA GLU A 79 17.93 -16.69 5.59
C GLU A 79 19.12 -17.12 6.46
N ALA A 80 19.18 -18.37 6.91
CA ALA A 80 20.32 -18.90 7.65
C ALA A 80 21.59 -18.94 6.78
N GLU A 81 21.47 -19.40 5.53
CA GLU A 81 22.55 -19.39 4.54
C GLU A 81 22.97 -17.95 4.19
N SER A 82 21.99 -17.06 4.03
CA SER A 82 22.23 -15.64 3.82
C SER A 82 22.93 -15.02 5.02
N ALA A 83 22.51 -15.29 6.26
CA ALA A 83 23.16 -14.77 7.46
C ALA A 83 24.65 -15.17 7.55
N VAL A 84 25.00 -16.38 7.09
CA VAL A 84 26.39 -16.83 6.95
C VAL A 84 27.09 -16.10 5.79
N GLY A 85 26.42 -15.95 4.65
CA GLY A 85 26.93 -15.21 3.48
C GLY A 85 27.03 -13.68 3.68
N GLN A 86 26.31 -13.13 4.65
CA GLN A 86 26.24 -11.70 5.03
C GLN A 86 27.45 -11.24 5.84
N LEU A 87 28.29 -12.19 6.33
CA LEU A 87 29.62 -11.87 6.86
C LEU A 87 30.63 -11.53 5.74
N GLN A 88 30.29 -11.77 4.46
CA GLN A 88 31.24 -11.66 3.33
C GLN A 88 30.69 -10.92 2.10
N ALA A 89 29.37 -10.73 1.93
CA ALA A 89 28.80 -10.12 0.72
C ALA A 89 27.61 -9.17 0.99
N GLY A 90 27.37 -8.25 0.05
CA GLY A 90 26.35 -7.19 0.11
C GLY A 90 24.87 -7.66 0.10
N PRO A 91 23.91 -6.73 0.00
CA PRO A 91 22.47 -7.02 0.10
C PRO A 91 21.97 -7.86 -1.09
N ARG A 92 21.39 -9.04 -0.79
CA ARG A 92 20.87 -10.00 -1.78
C ARG A 92 19.77 -10.89 -1.18
N GLY A 93 18.98 -11.54 -2.04
CA GLY A 93 17.90 -12.47 -1.67
C GLY A 93 16.51 -11.83 -1.61
N TRP A 94 15.51 -12.60 -1.18
CA TRP A 94 14.15 -12.08 -0.99
C TRP A 94 14.07 -11.18 0.25
N LEU A 95 13.52 -9.99 0.10
CA LEU A 95 13.13 -9.09 1.18
C LEU A 95 11.61 -8.96 1.16
N ARG A 96 10.97 -9.44 2.21
CA ARG A 96 9.52 -9.46 2.37
C ARG A 96 9.10 -8.35 3.33
N PHE A 97 8.21 -7.47 2.92
CA PHE A 97 7.78 -6.36 3.77
C PHE A 97 6.29 -6.08 3.68
N SER A 98 5.70 -5.63 4.79
CA SER A 98 4.31 -5.20 4.85
C SER A 98 4.19 -3.68 4.82
N VAL A 99 3.09 -3.18 4.26
CA VAL A 99 2.81 -1.73 4.15
C VAL A 99 1.30 -1.47 4.08
N PRO A 100 0.77 -0.36 4.65
CA PRO A 100 -0.61 0.05 4.45
C PRO A 100 -0.90 0.25 2.96
N TYR A 101 -2.09 -0.15 2.50
CA TYR A 101 -2.43 -0.15 1.08
C TYR A 101 -2.21 1.22 0.42
N SER A 102 -2.74 2.27 1.04
CA SER A 102 -2.60 3.65 0.56
C SER A 102 -1.14 4.12 0.45
N ALA A 103 -0.31 3.81 1.45
CA ALA A 103 1.11 4.17 1.47
C ALA A 103 1.93 3.32 0.47
N GLY A 104 1.59 2.04 0.35
CA GLY A 104 2.22 1.10 -0.57
C GLY A 104 2.12 1.58 -2.02
N ILE A 105 0.91 1.97 -2.45
CA ILE A 105 0.66 2.48 -3.81
C ILE A 105 1.23 3.89 -4.01
N SER A 106 1.01 4.80 -3.05
CA SER A 106 1.26 6.23 -3.28
C SER A 106 2.73 6.63 -3.04
N TRP A 107 3.43 5.95 -2.13
CA TRP A 107 4.75 6.40 -1.66
C TRP A 107 5.83 5.36 -1.89
N VAL A 108 5.57 4.08 -1.63
CA VAL A 108 6.61 3.04 -1.68
C VAL A 108 6.80 2.47 -3.08
N ALA A 109 5.75 1.99 -3.73
CA ALA A 109 5.84 1.37 -5.05
C ALA A 109 6.53 2.26 -6.12
N PRO A 110 6.26 3.59 -6.19
CA PRO A 110 6.89 4.45 -7.19
C PRO A 110 8.42 4.54 -7.09
N ILE A 111 8.98 4.37 -5.89
CA ILE A 111 10.43 4.49 -5.65
C ILE A 111 11.18 3.15 -5.75
N LEU A 112 10.49 2.01 -5.77
CA LEU A 112 11.14 0.69 -5.79
C LEU A 112 12.01 0.43 -7.03
N GLY A 113 11.70 1.07 -8.15
CA GLY A 113 12.53 0.97 -9.36
C GLY A 113 13.93 1.57 -9.16
N GLU A 114 14.09 2.56 -8.29
CA GLU A 114 15.40 3.09 -7.93
C GLU A 114 16.14 2.16 -6.96
N PHE A 115 15.43 1.60 -5.97
CA PHE A 115 16.00 0.61 -5.07
C PHE A 115 16.56 -0.60 -5.83
N HIS A 116 15.81 -1.15 -6.78
CA HIS A 116 16.25 -2.31 -7.56
C HIS A 116 17.47 -1.99 -8.45
N ARG A 117 17.63 -0.74 -8.91
CA ARG A 117 18.86 -0.32 -9.62
C ARG A 117 20.08 -0.27 -8.71
N GLN A 118 19.90 0.14 -7.44
CA GLN A 118 20.99 0.18 -6.45
C GLN A 118 21.33 -1.22 -5.91
N HIS A 119 20.33 -2.11 -5.84
CA HIS A 119 20.46 -3.46 -5.26
C HIS A 119 19.79 -4.52 -6.17
N PRO A 120 20.38 -4.84 -7.34
CA PRO A 120 19.75 -5.74 -8.34
C PRO A 120 19.62 -7.19 -7.87
N GLU A 121 20.42 -7.61 -6.88
CA GLU A 121 20.37 -8.96 -6.30
C GLU A 121 19.28 -9.11 -5.22
N VAL A 122 18.61 -8.03 -4.83
CA VAL A 122 17.49 -8.06 -3.88
C VAL A 122 16.18 -8.20 -4.64
N ARG A 123 15.39 -9.21 -4.27
CA ARG A 123 14.03 -9.42 -4.75
C ARG A 123 13.05 -8.93 -3.69
N LEU A 124 11.97 -8.27 -4.10
CA LEU A 124 11.01 -7.67 -3.18
C LEU A 124 9.69 -8.43 -3.20
N GLU A 125 9.20 -8.82 -2.03
CA GLU A 125 7.83 -9.30 -1.82
C GLU A 125 7.09 -8.25 -0.97
N MET A 126 6.16 -7.51 -1.58
CA MET A 126 5.35 -6.49 -0.89
C MET A 126 3.99 -7.07 -0.51
N ILE A 127 3.66 -6.97 0.78
CA ILE A 127 2.35 -7.32 1.33
C ILE A 127 1.61 -6.04 1.69
N MET A 128 0.45 -5.82 1.08
CA MET A 128 -0.37 -4.64 1.38
C MET A 128 -1.42 -5.01 2.42
N THR A 129 -1.28 -4.50 3.63
CA THR A 129 -2.22 -4.71 4.72
C THR A 129 -2.21 -3.52 5.67
N SER A 130 -3.39 -3.16 6.16
CA SER A 130 -3.59 -2.08 7.13
C SER A 130 -3.83 -2.63 8.54
N ASP A 131 -3.79 -3.96 8.70
CA ASP A 131 -3.82 -4.61 10.00
C ASP A 131 -2.47 -4.46 10.72
N LYS A 132 -2.48 -4.60 12.04
CA LYS A 132 -1.24 -4.64 12.82
C LYS A 132 -0.51 -5.94 12.52
N VAL A 133 0.45 -5.87 11.62
CA VAL A 133 1.36 -6.97 11.32
C VAL A 133 2.39 -7.08 12.43
N ASP A 134 2.41 -8.23 13.12
CA ASP A 134 3.59 -8.65 13.87
C ASP A 134 4.58 -9.24 12.87
N PRO A 135 5.73 -8.57 12.62
CA PRO A 135 6.73 -9.03 11.66
C PRO A 135 7.20 -10.46 11.90
N ILE A 136 7.26 -10.86 13.17
CA ILE A 136 7.74 -12.18 13.60
C ILE A 136 6.66 -13.23 13.30
N ALA A 137 5.40 -12.93 13.60
CA ALA A 137 4.30 -13.87 13.37
C ALA A 137 4.00 -14.07 11.87
N GLU A 138 4.14 -13.02 11.06
CA GLU A 138 3.79 -13.06 9.64
C GLU A 138 4.97 -13.41 8.72
N GLY A 139 6.18 -13.55 9.28
CA GLY A 139 7.39 -13.85 8.53
C GLY A 139 7.73 -12.75 7.53
N VAL A 140 7.65 -11.49 7.94
CA VAL A 140 8.10 -10.34 7.15
C VAL A 140 9.39 -9.78 7.74
N ASP A 141 10.32 -9.38 6.87
CA ASP A 141 11.61 -8.79 7.26
C ASP A 141 11.43 -7.37 7.83
N VAL A 142 10.47 -6.61 7.28
CA VAL A 142 10.16 -5.22 7.66
C VAL A 142 8.65 -4.99 7.62
N ALA A 143 8.07 -4.40 8.66
CA ALA A 143 6.71 -3.86 8.61
C ALA A 143 6.75 -2.34 8.57
N LEU A 144 6.14 -1.75 7.55
CA LEU A 144 5.91 -0.32 7.49
C LEU A 144 4.59 -0.03 8.19
N HIS A 145 4.61 0.89 9.14
CA HIS A 145 3.46 1.16 10.02
C HIS A 145 3.17 2.65 10.12
N MET A 146 1.87 2.98 10.13
CA MET A 146 1.37 4.34 10.36
C MET A 146 0.85 4.47 11.78
N GLY A 147 1.36 5.45 12.52
CA GLY A 147 0.94 5.78 13.87
C GLY A 147 1.90 5.31 14.97
N THR A 148 1.42 5.37 16.21
CA THR A 148 2.20 5.03 17.39
C THR A 148 2.43 3.53 17.49
N LEU A 149 3.69 3.16 17.72
CA LEU A 149 4.07 1.76 17.89
C LEU A 149 3.81 1.34 19.35
N PRO A 150 3.23 0.15 19.58
CA PRO A 150 3.14 -0.40 20.92
C PRO A 150 4.54 -0.75 21.45
N ASP A 151 4.72 -0.72 22.77
CA ASP A 151 5.94 -1.18 23.42
C ASP A 151 6.22 -2.62 23.01
N SER A 152 7.30 -2.81 22.26
CA SER A 152 7.70 -4.10 21.71
C SER A 152 9.22 -4.24 21.79
N THR A 153 9.71 -5.48 21.75
CA THR A 153 11.14 -5.81 21.60
C THR A 153 11.68 -5.48 20.20
N MET A 154 10.83 -4.98 19.30
CA MET A 154 11.18 -4.58 17.95
C MET A 154 11.91 -3.23 17.89
N VAL A 155 12.76 -3.08 16.88
CA VAL A 155 13.40 -1.79 16.59
C VAL A 155 12.52 -1.03 15.61
N ALA A 156 12.26 0.23 15.93
CA ALA A 156 11.51 1.15 15.11
C ALA A 156 12.43 2.23 14.54
N ARG A 157 12.34 2.48 13.24
CA ARG A 157 13.00 3.61 12.59
C ARG A 157 11.95 4.49 11.92
N LYS A 158 11.88 5.74 12.35
CA LYS A 158 10.98 6.73 11.75
C LYS A 158 11.44 7.07 10.34
N LEU A 159 10.53 6.96 9.39
CA LEU A 159 10.72 7.31 7.98
C LEU A 159 10.23 8.73 7.70
N ALA A 160 9.04 9.07 8.21
CA ALA A 160 8.41 10.36 7.99
C ALA A 160 7.44 10.73 9.11
N THR A 161 7.06 12.01 9.18
CA THR A 161 5.97 12.51 10.03
C THR A 161 5.03 13.35 9.15
N PHE A 162 3.74 13.01 9.15
CA PHE A 162 2.70 13.70 8.38
C PHE A 162 1.77 14.47 9.28
N ARG A 163 1.28 15.64 8.83
CA ARG A 163 0.28 16.41 9.56
C ARG A 163 -1.11 16.04 9.11
N THR A 164 -2.02 15.83 10.05
CA THR A 164 -3.42 15.57 9.72
C THR A 164 -4.27 16.83 9.85
N GLN A 165 -5.22 16.98 8.92
CA GLN A 165 -6.13 18.11 8.84
C GLN A 165 -7.49 17.62 8.34
N VAL A 166 -8.53 18.44 8.54
CA VAL A 166 -9.88 18.13 8.09
C VAL A 166 -10.09 18.66 6.67
N PHE A 167 -10.61 17.81 5.80
CA PHE A 167 -10.87 18.11 4.40
C PHE A 167 -12.31 17.78 4.02
N ALA A 168 -12.83 18.54 3.06
CA ALA A 168 -14.12 18.30 2.42
C ALA A 168 -13.99 18.60 0.92
N SER A 169 -14.86 18.05 0.08
CA SER A 169 -14.97 18.54 -1.30
C SER A 169 -15.73 19.87 -1.35
N PRO A 170 -15.48 20.71 -2.38
CA PRO A 170 -16.30 21.91 -2.60
C PRO A 170 -17.80 21.60 -2.66
N TYR A 171 -18.17 20.50 -3.31
CA TYR A 171 -19.56 20.04 -3.44
C TYR A 171 -20.23 19.70 -2.11
N TYR A 172 -19.50 19.09 -1.18
CA TYR A 172 -20.02 18.84 0.17
C TYR A 172 -20.37 20.17 0.86
N ILE A 173 -19.47 21.15 0.76
CA ILE A 173 -19.61 22.46 1.41
C ILE A 173 -20.77 23.27 0.81
N GLU A 174 -20.98 23.20 -0.51
CA GLU A 174 -22.13 23.83 -1.16
C GLU A 174 -23.48 23.30 -0.65
N ARG A 175 -23.53 22.02 -0.25
CA ARG A 175 -24.76 21.34 0.17
C ARG A 175 -25.02 21.41 1.67
N HIS A 176 -23.96 21.31 2.45
CA HIS A 176 -24.05 21.12 3.90
C HIS A 176 -23.47 22.28 4.70
N GLY A 177 -22.88 23.28 4.03
CA GLY A 177 -22.16 24.36 4.69
C GLY A 177 -20.76 23.92 5.15
N GLU A 178 -19.94 24.91 5.51
CA GLU A 178 -18.61 24.68 6.09
C GLU A 178 -18.69 24.72 7.61
N PRO A 179 -18.14 23.71 8.32
CA PRO A 179 -18.03 23.80 9.77
C PRO A 179 -17.04 24.88 10.16
N LEU A 180 -17.43 25.74 11.11
CA LEU A 180 -16.62 26.86 11.58
C LEU A 180 -15.89 26.52 12.88
N HIS A 181 -16.43 25.59 13.66
CA HIS A 181 -15.82 25.07 14.88
C HIS A 181 -15.82 23.54 14.88
N PRO A 182 -14.83 22.86 15.49
CA PRO A 182 -14.83 21.40 15.58
C PRO A 182 -16.06 20.79 16.26
N ASP A 183 -16.75 21.54 17.13
CA ASP A 183 -18.03 21.08 17.70
C ASP A 183 -19.13 20.90 16.65
N ASP A 184 -19.03 21.59 15.50
CA ASP A 184 -19.97 21.46 14.40
C ASP A 184 -19.85 20.08 13.72
N LEU A 185 -18.72 19.38 13.88
CA LEU A 185 -18.47 18.07 13.27
C LEU A 185 -19.54 17.03 13.65
N GLN A 186 -20.17 17.18 14.81
CA GLN A 186 -21.26 16.29 15.24
C GLN A 186 -22.53 16.42 14.37
N HIS A 187 -22.65 17.52 13.62
CA HIS A 187 -23.78 17.81 12.72
C HIS A 187 -23.44 17.51 11.25
N HIS A 188 -22.20 17.09 10.97
CA HIS A 188 -21.75 16.78 9.63
C HIS A 188 -21.50 15.27 9.44
N ARG A 189 -21.61 14.84 8.19
CA ARG A 189 -21.24 13.48 7.78
C ARG A 189 -19.73 13.38 7.73
N THR A 190 -19.18 12.31 8.30
CA THR A 190 -17.73 12.06 8.25
C THR A 190 -17.44 10.71 7.61
N LEU A 191 -16.26 10.57 7.01
CA LEU A 191 -15.69 9.32 6.56
C LEU A 191 -14.40 9.15 7.36
N ALA A 192 -14.28 8.04 8.09
CA ALA A 192 -13.22 7.90 9.08
C ALA A 192 -12.56 6.53 9.01
N LEU A 193 -11.34 6.47 9.56
CA LEU A 193 -10.63 5.21 9.72
C LEU A 193 -11.13 4.46 10.97
N SER A 194 -11.21 3.13 10.87
CA SER A 194 -11.68 2.23 11.93
C SER A 194 -10.85 2.29 13.21
N ASN A 195 -9.61 2.76 13.13
CA ASN A 195 -8.69 2.96 14.26
C ASN A 195 -8.97 4.25 15.07
N GLY A 196 -9.93 5.08 14.68
CA GLY A 196 -10.38 6.27 15.43
C GLY A 196 -11.33 5.98 16.61
N ARG A 197 -11.53 4.70 16.97
CA ARG A 197 -12.36 4.34 18.13
C ARG A 197 -11.60 4.67 19.41
N GLY A 198 -11.94 5.80 20.04
CA GLY A 198 -11.62 6.06 21.44
C GLY A 198 -12.25 4.99 22.35
N GLY A 199 -11.83 4.93 23.62
CA GLY A 199 -12.24 3.91 24.61
C GLY A 199 -13.74 3.83 24.98
N GLY A 200 -14.64 4.34 24.15
CA GLY A 200 -16.08 4.19 24.24
C GLY A 200 -16.68 3.99 22.84
N ASN A 201 -17.94 3.55 22.75
CA ASN A 201 -18.64 3.26 21.48
C ASN A 201 -18.90 4.51 20.58
N ARG A 202 -18.17 5.62 20.79
CA ARG A 202 -18.29 6.90 20.08
C ARG A 202 -16.96 7.21 19.41
N LEU A 203 -17.01 7.61 18.14
CA LEU A 203 -15.83 8.02 17.38
C LEU A 203 -15.57 9.51 17.59
N CYS A 204 -14.33 9.87 17.90
CA CYS A 204 -13.93 11.26 18.07
C CYS A 204 -12.71 11.56 17.20
N TRP A 205 -12.56 12.82 16.80
CA TRP A 205 -11.36 13.33 16.17
C TRP A 205 -10.60 14.24 17.16
N PRO A 206 -9.35 13.88 17.52
CA PRO A 206 -8.49 14.78 18.27
C PRO A 206 -8.08 15.95 17.39
N LEU A 207 -8.42 17.16 17.80
CA LEU A 207 -8.05 18.40 17.09
C LEU A 207 -7.48 19.43 18.06
N ARG A 208 -6.49 20.19 17.59
CA ARG A 208 -5.84 21.28 18.32
C ARG A 208 -5.64 22.52 17.45
N ASN A 209 -5.72 23.71 18.04
CA ASN A 209 -5.47 25.00 17.36
C ASN A 209 -4.38 25.85 18.04
N GLY A 210 -3.54 25.22 18.89
CA GLY A 210 -2.49 25.88 19.67
C GLY A 210 -2.95 26.55 20.97
N LYS A 211 -4.24 26.92 21.08
CA LYS A 211 -4.85 27.45 22.31
C LYS A 211 -5.74 26.42 23.00
N GLN A 212 -6.40 25.60 22.19
CA GLN A 212 -7.36 24.58 22.61
C GLN A 212 -6.97 23.24 21.98
N SER A 213 -7.26 22.17 22.70
CA SER A 213 -7.14 20.79 22.25
C SER A 213 -8.31 20.01 22.82
N GLY A 214 -8.91 19.13 22.02
CA GLY A 214 -10.07 18.35 22.44
C GLY A 214 -10.35 17.17 21.52
N GLU A 215 -11.17 16.26 22.03
CA GLU A 215 -11.75 15.14 21.28
C GLU A 215 -13.15 15.57 20.82
N PHE A 216 -13.34 15.71 19.51
CA PHE A 216 -14.60 16.20 18.94
C PHE A 216 -15.40 15.05 18.36
N LEU A 217 -16.66 14.94 18.76
CA LEU A 217 -17.55 13.85 18.34
C LEU A 217 -17.80 13.92 16.83
N VAL A 218 -17.70 12.78 16.17
CA VAL A 218 -18.02 12.66 14.74
C VAL A 218 -19.02 11.53 14.48
N GLN A 219 -19.79 11.68 13.41
CA GLN A 219 -20.76 10.68 12.97
C GLN A 219 -20.31 10.08 11.62
N PRO A 220 -19.52 8.98 11.66
CA PRO A 220 -19.01 8.39 10.43
C PRO A 220 -20.14 7.65 9.71
N ILE A 221 -20.38 8.02 8.44
CA ILE A 221 -21.25 7.25 7.55
C ILE A 221 -20.49 6.11 6.86
N LEU A 222 -19.15 6.18 6.90
CA LEU A 222 -18.23 5.16 6.40
C LEU A 222 -17.08 5.01 7.39
N LEU A 223 -16.81 3.76 7.77
CA LEU A 223 -15.60 3.36 8.47
C LEU A 223 -14.78 2.45 7.56
N ALA A 224 -13.52 2.80 7.35
CA ALA A 224 -12.59 2.00 6.56
C ALA A 224 -11.30 1.70 7.33
N ASN A 225 -10.65 0.58 7.04
CA ASN A 225 -9.35 0.26 7.62
C ASN A 225 -8.18 0.91 6.87
N ASP A 226 -8.42 1.51 5.70
CA ASP A 226 -7.40 2.22 4.92
C ASP A 226 -7.94 3.53 4.32
N SER A 227 -7.05 4.51 4.18
CA SER A 227 -7.42 5.86 3.69
C SER A 227 -7.84 5.88 2.22
N ALA A 228 -7.36 4.93 1.40
CA ALA A 228 -7.72 4.84 -0.01
C ALA A 228 -9.24 4.71 -0.23
N ALA A 229 -9.93 4.01 0.67
CA ALA A 229 -11.38 3.82 0.60
C ALA A 229 -12.18 5.10 0.88
N LEU A 230 -11.58 6.07 1.59
CA LEU A 230 -12.26 7.33 1.95
C LEU A 230 -12.21 8.36 0.81
N ILE A 231 -11.24 8.24 -0.10
CA ILE A 231 -10.97 9.21 -1.16
C ILE A 231 -12.16 9.35 -2.12
N GLY A 232 -12.77 8.23 -2.52
CA GLY A 232 -13.94 8.26 -3.40
C GLY A 232 -15.11 9.04 -2.79
N GLY A 233 -15.44 8.74 -1.53
CA GLY A 233 -16.51 9.44 -0.80
C GLY A 233 -16.19 10.92 -0.57
N LEU A 234 -14.93 11.26 -0.28
CA LEU A 234 -14.50 12.65 -0.14
C LEU A 234 -14.75 13.43 -1.44
N VAL A 235 -14.27 12.91 -2.57
CA VAL A 235 -14.38 13.57 -3.88
C VAL A 235 -15.84 13.70 -4.32
N CYS A 236 -16.66 12.67 -4.07
CA CYS A 236 -18.11 12.72 -4.34
C CYS A 236 -18.88 13.63 -3.37
N GLY A 237 -18.22 14.16 -2.33
CA GLY A 237 -18.82 15.01 -1.30
C GLY A 237 -19.86 14.31 -0.46
N GLU A 238 -19.51 13.12 0.03
CA GLU A 238 -20.34 12.35 0.96
C GLU A 238 -20.04 12.69 2.44
N GLY A 239 -18.92 13.36 2.72
CA GLY A 239 -18.55 13.77 4.08
C GLY A 239 -17.18 14.42 4.19
N LEU A 240 -16.85 14.78 5.42
CA LEU A 240 -15.53 15.27 5.80
C LEU A 240 -14.58 14.12 6.14
N VAL A 241 -13.29 14.35 5.98
CA VAL A 241 -12.24 13.38 6.33
C VAL A 241 -11.13 14.07 7.11
N LEU A 242 -10.69 13.46 8.22
CA LEU A 242 -9.41 13.74 8.85
C LEU A 242 -8.34 12.89 8.18
N ALA A 243 -7.47 13.52 7.40
CA ALA A 243 -6.43 12.82 6.62
C ALA A 243 -5.10 13.56 6.66
N SER A 244 -4.02 12.88 6.26
CA SER A 244 -2.72 13.53 6.07
C SER A 244 -2.75 14.47 4.87
N ASP A 245 -1.98 15.55 4.99
CA ASP A 245 -1.70 16.46 3.88
C ASP A 245 -1.11 15.76 2.66
N ALA A 246 -0.17 14.84 2.86
CA ALA A 246 0.47 14.07 1.79
C ALA A 246 -0.53 13.27 0.95
N THR A 247 -1.55 12.67 1.57
CA THR A 247 -2.57 11.88 0.87
C THR A 247 -3.55 12.76 0.09
N ILE A 248 -3.94 13.91 0.64
CA ILE A 248 -4.98 14.76 0.05
C ILE A 248 -4.42 15.78 -0.95
N LYS A 249 -3.11 16.05 -0.93
CA LYS A 249 -2.45 17.04 -1.80
C LYS A 249 -2.87 16.96 -3.28
N PRO A 250 -2.83 15.79 -3.96
CA PRO A 250 -3.23 15.71 -5.38
C PRO A 250 -4.69 16.10 -5.61
N LEU A 251 -5.57 15.89 -4.62
CA LEU A 251 -6.98 16.24 -4.71
C LEU A 251 -7.20 17.74 -4.53
N ILE A 252 -6.40 18.39 -3.68
CA ILE A 252 -6.42 19.85 -3.52
C ILE A 252 -5.93 20.52 -4.80
N GLU A 253 -4.81 20.05 -5.36
CA GLU A 253 -4.27 20.57 -6.62
C GLU A 253 -5.24 20.40 -7.79
N ALA A 254 -6.04 19.32 -7.78
CA ALA A 254 -7.11 19.08 -8.74
C ALA A 254 -8.43 19.82 -8.44
N GLY A 255 -8.50 20.63 -7.38
CA GLY A 255 -9.72 21.33 -6.96
C GLY A 255 -10.85 20.43 -6.46
N LYS A 256 -10.56 19.15 -6.16
CA LYS A 256 -11.52 18.14 -5.71
C LYS A 256 -11.69 18.10 -4.19
N ALA A 257 -10.75 18.68 -3.46
CA ALA A 257 -10.79 18.80 -2.00
C ALA A 257 -10.30 20.17 -1.55
N ARG A 258 -10.78 20.63 -0.40
CA ARG A 258 -10.32 21.83 0.28
C ARG A 258 -10.21 21.56 1.78
N ARG A 259 -9.26 22.24 2.42
CA ARG A 259 -9.16 22.25 3.88
C ARG A 259 -10.36 23.00 4.46
N VAL A 260 -10.92 22.46 5.54
CA VAL A 260 -11.92 23.12 6.39
C VAL A 260 -11.39 23.17 7.83
N LEU A 261 -12.09 23.89 8.71
CA LEU A 261 -11.63 24.13 10.09
C LEU A 261 -10.20 24.69 10.11
N GLY A 262 -9.96 25.73 9.30
CA GLY A 262 -8.67 26.41 9.23
C GLY A 262 -8.14 26.80 10.61
N GLY A 263 -6.88 26.48 10.89
CA GLY A 263 -6.26 26.69 12.20
C GLY A 263 -6.36 25.48 13.15
N TRP A 264 -7.30 24.57 12.93
CA TRP A 264 -7.31 23.27 13.61
C TRP A 264 -6.48 22.25 12.84
N VAL A 265 -5.70 21.46 13.59
CA VAL A 265 -4.89 20.36 13.08
C VAL A 265 -5.15 19.13 13.94
N GLY A 266 -5.12 17.96 13.32
CA GLY A 266 -5.17 16.70 14.05
C GLY A 266 -3.78 16.27 14.56
N PRO A 267 -3.68 15.04 15.07
CA PRO A 267 -2.41 14.48 15.52
C PRO A 267 -1.45 14.27 14.35
N ASP A 268 -0.16 14.31 14.65
CA ASP A 268 0.85 13.94 13.68
C ASP A 268 0.82 12.41 13.48
N LEU A 269 1.00 11.95 12.24
CA LEU A 269 1.07 10.55 11.88
C LEU A 269 2.51 10.21 11.51
N ASP A 270 3.17 9.45 12.39
CA ASP A 270 4.50 8.93 12.10
C ASP A 270 4.40 7.69 11.20
N PHE A 271 5.23 7.66 10.17
CA PHE A 271 5.43 6.50 9.32
C PHE A 271 6.76 5.86 9.69
N ASN A 272 6.70 4.61 10.15
CA ASN A 272 7.82 3.92 10.76
C ASN A 272 8.11 2.61 10.03
N ALA A 273 9.39 2.26 9.88
CA ALA A 273 9.83 0.91 9.59
C ALA A 273 10.07 0.17 10.90
N VAL A 274 9.45 -1.00 11.05
CA VAL A 274 9.53 -1.86 12.23
C VAL A 274 10.13 -3.19 11.81
N PHE A 275 11.09 -3.68 12.57
CA PHE A 275 11.76 -4.95 12.29
C PHE A 275 12.27 -5.60 13.58
N PRO A 276 12.50 -6.92 13.60
CA PRO A 276 12.93 -7.63 14.80
C PRO A 276 14.21 -7.04 15.40
N GLY A 277 14.20 -6.77 16.70
CA GLY A 277 15.35 -6.25 17.44
C GLY A 277 16.37 -7.34 17.75
N GLY A 278 17.45 -7.42 16.98
CA GLY A 278 18.57 -8.36 17.18
C GLY A 278 19.92 -7.70 16.89
N ARG A 279 21.01 -8.32 17.35
CA ARG A 279 22.39 -7.75 17.30
C ARG A 279 22.92 -7.41 15.90
N MET A 280 22.31 -7.90 14.81
CA MET A 280 22.75 -7.62 13.45
C MET A 280 21.54 -7.61 12.49
N LEU A 281 21.21 -6.44 11.94
CA LEU A 281 20.26 -6.34 10.82
C LEU A 281 20.88 -6.98 9.58
N SER A 282 20.08 -7.74 8.83
CA SER A 282 20.52 -8.24 7.53
C SER A 282 20.86 -7.06 6.60
N PRO A 283 21.92 -7.14 5.77
CA PRO A 283 22.28 -6.11 4.82
C PRO A 283 21.13 -5.71 3.89
N LYS A 284 20.28 -6.67 3.48
CA LYS A 284 19.08 -6.40 2.65
C LYS A 284 18.10 -5.46 3.38
N VAL A 285 17.82 -5.74 4.66
CA VAL A 285 16.91 -4.93 5.49
C VAL A 285 17.52 -3.55 5.74
N ARG A 286 18.80 -3.50 6.09
CA ARG A 286 19.50 -2.23 6.31
C ARG A 286 19.46 -1.35 5.05
N ALA A 287 19.85 -1.91 3.91
CA ALA A 287 19.84 -1.20 2.63
C ALA A 287 18.44 -0.69 2.28
N PHE A 288 17.41 -1.52 2.47
CA PHE A 288 16.03 -1.13 2.19
C PHE A 288 15.53 -0.01 3.13
N VAL A 289 15.77 -0.12 4.43
CA VAL A 289 15.35 0.90 5.40
C VAL A 289 16.13 2.20 5.19
N ASP A 290 17.44 2.14 4.93
CA ASP A 290 18.25 3.32 4.59
C ASP A 290 17.74 4.01 3.32
N PHE A 291 17.43 3.23 2.28
CA PHE A 291 16.83 3.75 1.05
C PHE A 291 15.48 4.43 1.31
N LEU A 292 14.60 3.81 2.09
CA LEU A 292 13.30 4.41 2.43
C LEU A 292 13.48 5.70 3.25
N VAL A 293 14.43 5.76 4.17
CA VAL A 293 14.72 6.98 4.92
C VAL A 293 15.22 8.09 3.99
N ASP A 294 16.10 7.80 3.03
CA ASP A 294 16.57 8.78 2.06
C ASP A 294 15.42 9.32 1.18
N LYS A 295 14.57 8.43 0.65
CA LYS A 295 13.52 8.79 -0.31
C LYS A 295 12.24 9.33 0.31
N LEU A 296 11.93 8.90 1.53
CA LEU A 296 10.72 9.30 2.25
C LEU A 296 11.03 10.32 3.36
N ASN A 297 12.24 10.88 3.40
CA ASN A 297 12.49 12.08 4.19
C ASN A 297 11.70 13.25 3.58
N PHE A 298 10.40 13.27 3.85
CA PHE A 298 9.53 14.39 3.59
C PHE A 298 9.94 15.48 4.59
N ASP A 299 11.05 16.15 4.31
CA ASP A 299 11.32 17.43 4.95
C ASP A 299 10.07 18.28 4.75
N VAL A 300 9.58 18.81 5.87
CA VAL A 300 8.26 19.43 6.13
C VAL A 300 7.99 20.69 5.26
N SER A 301 8.76 20.88 4.20
CA SER A 301 8.81 22.00 3.29
C SER A 301 8.03 21.78 1.98
N TYR A 302 7.56 20.57 1.67
CA TYR A 302 6.79 20.32 0.42
C TYR A 302 5.40 21.03 0.39
N MET A 303 4.97 21.63 1.51
CA MET A 303 3.79 22.52 1.59
C MET A 303 4.11 23.99 1.93
N MET A 304 5.37 24.40 2.05
CA MET A 304 5.69 25.84 2.22
C MET A 304 5.46 26.66 0.93
N ALA A 305 5.28 26.01 -0.22
CA ALA A 305 5.02 26.69 -1.50
C ALA A 305 3.59 27.23 -1.67
N GLN A 306 2.62 26.84 -0.82
CA GLN A 306 1.20 27.23 -1.01
C GLN A 306 0.44 27.54 0.28
N CYS A 307 1.11 28.12 1.28
CA CYS A 307 0.41 28.73 2.40
C CYS A 307 -0.28 30.03 1.90
N PRO A 308 -1.61 30.22 2.05
CA PRO A 308 -2.30 31.44 1.62
C PRO A 308 -1.69 32.72 2.22
N ALA A 309 -1.14 32.60 3.44
CA ALA A 309 -0.45 33.68 4.13
C ALA A 309 0.89 34.08 3.48
N LYS A 310 1.60 33.16 2.81
CA LYS A 310 2.87 33.46 2.12
C LYS A 310 2.69 33.94 0.68
N LEU A 311 1.64 33.46 -0.02
CA LEU A 311 1.27 33.96 -1.34
C LEU A 311 0.88 35.45 -1.29
N ALA A 312 0.22 35.89 -0.22
CA ALA A 312 -0.08 37.29 0.02
C ALA A 312 1.18 38.15 0.30
N THR A 313 2.23 37.58 0.91
CA THR A 313 3.49 38.28 1.18
C THR A 313 4.38 38.36 -0.07
N GLN A 314 4.46 37.29 -0.87
CA GLN A 314 5.23 37.27 -2.12
C GLN A 314 4.61 38.17 -3.21
N GLN A 315 3.28 38.24 -3.30
CA GLN A 315 2.60 39.15 -4.25
C GLN A 315 2.75 40.63 -3.87
N ALA A 316 2.99 40.94 -2.60
CA ALA A 316 3.29 42.31 -2.15
C ALA A 316 4.76 42.71 -2.42
N GLU A 317 5.69 41.75 -2.41
CA GLU A 317 7.10 41.97 -2.71
C GLU A 317 7.37 42.03 -4.23
N ASP A 318 6.78 41.13 -5.03
CA ASP A 318 6.93 41.12 -6.50
C ASP A 318 6.19 42.28 -7.20
N GLY A 319 5.16 42.84 -6.57
CA GLY A 319 4.41 43.99 -7.08
C GLY A 319 5.17 45.32 -7.03
N ALA A 320 6.25 45.40 -6.26
CA ALA A 320 7.06 46.60 -6.12
C ALA A 320 8.20 46.72 -7.15
N GLU A 321 8.63 45.60 -7.77
CA GLU A 321 9.75 45.59 -8.73
C GLU A 321 9.34 45.62 -10.21
N PHE A 322 8.05 45.46 -10.54
CA PHE A 322 7.59 45.37 -11.95
C PHE A 322 6.92 46.62 -12.53
N THR A 323 7.25 47.81 -12.00
CA THR A 323 6.89 49.08 -12.67
C THR A 323 8.16 49.83 -13.07
N LEU A 324 8.83 49.37 -14.13
CA LEU A 324 9.72 50.16 -15.00
C LEU A 324 10.33 49.25 -16.07
N CYS A 325 9.63 49.07 -17.19
CA CYS A 325 10.20 48.98 -18.54
C CYS A 325 9.08 48.75 -19.56
N SER A 326 8.48 49.86 -19.99
CA SER A 326 7.70 49.93 -21.21
C SER A 326 8.61 49.92 -22.44
N GLY A 327 8.28 49.10 -23.42
CA GLY A 327 8.63 49.34 -24.82
C GLY A 327 9.56 48.29 -25.44
N VAL A 328 9.02 47.46 -26.33
CA VAL A 328 9.24 47.53 -27.80
C VAL A 328 8.32 46.49 -28.47
N ALA A 329 7.87 46.83 -29.67
CA ALA A 329 6.76 46.26 -30.41
C ALA A 329 7.09 45.01 -31.27
N MET A 330 6.01 44.28 -31.61
CA MET A 330 5.72 43.50 -32.83
C MET A 330 6.70 42.41 -33.32
N ASN A 331 6.20 41.18 -33.47
CA ASN A 331 5.94 40.64 -34.82
C ASN A 331 4.96 39.45 -34.81
N THR A 332 4.12 39.40 -35.83
CA THR A 332 3.07 38.41 -36.12
C THR A 332 3.55 37.38 -37.14
N GLN A 333 2.90 36.20 -37.13
CA GLN A 333 2.92 35.10 -38.11
C GLN A 333 4.08 34.08 -37.97
N SER A 334 3.77 32.81 -37.72
CA SER A 334 3.46 31.83 -38.78
C SER A 334 3.41 30.38 -38.26
N LEU A 335 2.54 29.59 -38.90
CA LEU A 335 2.53 28.11 -39.05
C LEU A 335 1.92 27.21 -37.97
N ALA A 336 0.66 26.87 -38.23
CA ALA A 336 0.06 25.58 -37.91
C ALA A 336 0.58 24.47 -38.84
N SER A 337 0.82 23.26 -38.30
CA SER A 337 0.68 21.97 -39.03
C SER A 337 0.84 20.71 -38.15
N LEU A 338 -0.31 20.18 -37.68
CA LEU A 338 -0.76 18.76 -37.68
C LEU A 338 -0.03 17.67 -36.83
N PRO A 339 -0.66 16.49 -36.51
CA PRO A 339 -2.06 16.06 -36.71
C PRO A 339 -2.80 15.49 -35.47
N ARG A 340 -4.14 15.50 -35.54
CA ARG A 340 -5.08 14.74 -34.68
C ARG A 340 -5.01 13.24 -34.98
N VAL A 341 -4.89 12.41 -33.95
CA VAL A 341 -5.07 10.95 -34.03
C VAL A 341 -6.55 10.61 -33.96
N ALA A 342 -7.03 9.85 -34.94
CA ALA A 342 -8.40 9.36 -35.07
C ALA A 342 -8.70 8.25 -34.05
N ALA A 343 -9.87 8.33 -33.41
CA ALA A 343 -10.41 7.28 -32.56
C ALA A 343 -11.18 6.26 -33.40
N THR A 344 -10.77 4.99 -33.32
CA THR A 344 -11.48 3.85 -33.91
C THR A 344 -12.55 3.35 -32.92
N PRO A 345 -13.81 3.10 -33.31
CA PRO A 345 -14.81 2.54 -32.41
C PRO A 345 -14.66 1.01 -32.28
N ALA A 346 -14.81 0.51 -31.05
CA ALA A 346 -14.82 -0.91 -30.73
C ALA A 346 -16.14 -1.59 -31.18
N PRO A 347 -16.13 -2.89 -31.53
CA PRO A 347 -17.31 -3.60 -32.04
C PRO A 347 -18.26 -4.05 -30.91
N VAL A 348 -19.54 -3.96 -31.21
CA VAL A 348 -20.70 -4.41 -30.42
C VAL A 348 -20.81 -5.95 -30.45
N PRO A 349 -21.02 -6.65 -29.31
CA PRO A 349 -21.35 -8.07 -29.35
C PRO A 349 -22.85 -8.30 -29.64
N ALA A 350 -23.10 -9.31 -30.46
CA ALA A 350 -24.38 -9.71 -31.03
C ALA A 350 -25.40 -10.24 -30.02
N ALA A 351 -26.67 -10.14 -30.43
CA ALA A 351 -27.87 -10.57 -29.74
C ALA A 351 -27.85 -12.05 -29.33
N LEU A 352 -28.33 -12.33 -28.11
CA LEU A 352 -28.80 -13.65 -27.70
C LEU A 352 -30.30 -13.72 -28.02
N GLU A 353 -30.63 -14.64 -28.90
CA GLU A 353 -32.00 -15.05 -29.23
C GLU A 353 -32.67 -15.66 -27.99
N THR A 354 -33.89 -15.20 -27.73
CA THR A 354 -34.82 -15.75 -26.76
C THR A 354 -35.54 -16.95 -27.37
N GLU A 355 -35.20 -18.16 -26.94
CA GLU A 355 -36.09 -19.31 -27.07
C GLU A 355 -36.93 -19.42 -25.79
N ALA A 356 -38.24 -19.29 -25.99
CA ALA A 356 -39.27 -19.62 -25.03
C ALA A 356 -39.58 -21.11 -25.15
N GLU A 357 -39.52 -21.85 -24.03
CA GLU A 357 -40.27 -23.09 -23.88
C GLU A 357 -41.02 -23.04 -22.54
N ASP A 358 -42.33 -23.25 -22.68
CA ASP A 358 -43.33 -23.43 -21.64
C ASP A 358 -43.05 -24.69 -20.79
N GLU A 359 -43.31 -24.64 -19.49
CA GLU A 359 -44.02 -25.72 -18.77
C GLU A 359 -44.44 -25.28 -17.34
N GLU A 360 -45.73 -25.00 -17.24
CA GLU A 360 -46.71 -25.34 -16.21
C GLU A 360 -46.27 -25.92 -14.83
N ASP A 361 -46.86 -25.30 -13.80
CA ASP A 361 -47.49 -25.88 -12.60
C ASP A 361 -46.88 -27.12 -11.92
N ALA A 362 -46.44 -26.94 -10.67
CA ALA A 362 -46.97 -27.73 -9.55
C ALA A 362 -46.62 -27.11 -8.19
N ALA A 363 -47.64 -27.02 -7.36
CA ALA A 363 -47.64 -26.57 -5.98
C ALA A 363 -46.96 -27.56 -5.00
N LEU A 364 -46.83 -27.06 -3.76
CA LEU A 364 -46.88 -27.76 -2.47
C LEU A 364 -45.57 -28.05 -1.71
N VAL A 365 -45.58 -27.42 -0.51
CA VAL A 365 -44.92 -27.72 0.78
C VAL A 365 -43.55 -27.10 1.05
#